data_AF-A0A2G1ULY3-F1
#
_entry.id   AF-A0A2G1ULY3-F1
#
_cell.length_a   1.000
_cell.length_b   1.000
_cell.length_c   1.000
_cell.angle_alpha   90.00
_cell.angle_beta   90.00
_cell.angle_gamma   90.00
#
_symmetry.space_group_name_H-M   'P 1'
#
loop_
_entity.id
_entity.type
_entity.pdbx_description
1 polymer ?
#
loop_
_entity_poly.entity_id
_entity_poly.type
_entity_poly.pdbx_seq_one_letter_code
_entity_poly.pdbx_strand_id
1 'polypeptide(L)'
;MNQTSVADTLREYLSLLELLDDAYWEASSIRHKDMLYDIISIFHQEVAELNKLDVMDHHYPYEVITEGIRRVVPRLEQLDDQRDEVLQRTQTLTDFRDILSSVLGILEAQLRTV
;
A
#
# COMPACT_ATOMS: atom_id res chain seq x y z
N MET A 1 18.04 3.33 -10.34
CA MET A 1 17.28 2.56 -9.34
C MET A 1 16.55 1.48 -10.12
N ASN A 2 16.76 0.20 -9.79
CA ASN A 2 16.10 -0.89 -10.51
C ASN A 2 14.60 -0.85 -10.21
N GLN A 3 13.77 -1.05 -11.24
CA GLN A 3 12.35 -1.31 -11.05
C GLN A 3 12.19 -2.57 -10.18
N THR A 4 11.28 -2.52 -9.21
CA THR A 4 10.94 -3.69 -8.40
C THR A 4 10.21 -4.72 -9.25
N SER A 5 10.45 -6.00 -8.98
CA SER A 5 9.72 -7.07 -9.65
C SER A 5 8.27 -7.14 -9.17
N VAL A 6 7.39 -7.77 -9.94
CA VAL A 6 6.02 -8.08 -9.51
C VAL A 6 6.01 -8.86 -8.20
N ALA A 7 6.92 -9.84 -8.03
CA ALA A 7 7.04 -10.60 -6.79
C ALA A 7 7.37 -9.71 -5.57
N ASP A 8 8.36 -8.83 -5.72
CA ASP A 8 8.78 -7.92 -4.65
C ASP A 8 7.64 -6.95 -4.31
N THR A 9 7.02 -6.35 -5.33
CA THR A 9 5.89 -5.43 -5.14
C THR A 9 4.70 -6.10 -4.46
N LEU A 10 4.34 -7.33 -4.85
CA LEU A 10 3.29 -8.09 -4.20
C LEU A 10 3.57 -8.30 -2.72
N ARG A 11 4.82 -8.62 -2.36
CA ARG A 11 5.22 -8.80 -0.96
C ARG A 11 5.01 -7.51 -0.16
N GLU A 12 5.49 -6.38 -0.67
CA GLU A 12 5.37 -5.09 0.02
C GLU A 12 3.89 -4.65 0.14
N TYR A 13 3.08 -4.87 -0.90
CA TYR A 13 1.65 -4.55 -0.85
C TYR A 13 0.87 -5.43 0.12
N LEU A 14 1.19 -6.72 0.20
CA LEU A 14 0.58 -7.62 1.19
C LEU A 14 0.97 -7.23 2.61
N SER A 15 2.23 -6.87 2.85
CA SER A 15 2.68 -6.36 4.17
C SER A 15 1.98 -5.06 4.54
N LEU A 16 1.78 -4.14 3.59
CA LEU A 16 0.99 -2.94 3.82
C LEU A 16 -0.47 -3.26 4.15
N LEU A 17 -1.10 -4.20 3.42
CA LEU A 17 -2.48 -4.60 3.65
C LEU A 17 -2.67 -5.18 5.06
N GLU A 18 -1.79 -6.08 5.51
CA GLU A 18 -1.84 -6.64 6.87
C GLU A 18 -1.75 -5.53 7.93
N LEU A 19 -0.85 -4.57 7.73
CA LEU A 19 -0.69 -3.45 8.64
C LEU A 19 -1.91 -2.51 8.63
N LEU A 20 -2.49 -2.23 7.47
CA LEU A 20 -3.68 -1.39 7.34
C LEU A 20 -4.91 -2.06 7.96
N ASP A 21 -5.00 -3.39 7.92
CA ASP A 21 -6.03 -4.15 8.64
C ASP A 21 -5.89 -3.99 10.16
N ASP A 22 -4.68 -4.08 10.70
CA ASP A 22 -4.43 -3.81 12.12
C ASP A 22 -4.81 -2.37 12.49
N ALA A 23 -4.35 -1.40 11.70
CA ALA A 23 -4.72 0.01 11.83
C ALA A 23 -6.24 0.21 11.79
N TYR A 24 -6.94 -0.51 10.90
CA TYR A 24 -8.39 -0.43 10.76
C TYR A 24 -9.09 -0.88 12.03
N TRP A 25 -8.63 -1.98 12.64
CA TRP A 25 -9.20 -2.47 13.90
C TRP A 25 -8.88 -1.55 15.08
N GLU A 26 -7.73 -0.91 15.08
CA GLU A 26 -7.27 0.03 16.13
C GLU A 26 -7.95 1.40 16.07
N ALA A 27 -8.30 1.86 14.87
CA ALA A 27 -8.91 3.17 14.67
C ALA A 27 -10.18 3.34 15.52
N SER A 28 -10.23 4.44 16.28
CA SER A 28 -11.31 4.76 17.22
C SER A 28 -12.46 5.56 16.62
N SER A 29 -12.29 6.06 15.39
CA SER A 29 -13.30 6.87 14.70
C SER A 29 -13.77 6.20 13.40
N ILE A 30 -15.06 6.36 13.08
CA ILE A 30 -15.63 5.86 11.81
C ILE A 30 -14.93 6.51 10.62
N ARG A 31 -14.56 7.79 10.73
CA ARG A 31 -13.85 8.52 9.68
C ARG A 31 -12.48 7.90 9.35
N HIS A 32 -11.72 7.50 10.37
CA HIS A 32 -10.42 6.85 10.16
C HIS A 32 -10.59 5.46 9.57
N LYS A 33 -11.60 4.70 10.03
CA LYS A 33 -11.95 3.40 9.45
C LYS A 33 -12.33 3.50 7.97
N ASP A 34 -13.12 4.50 7.59
CA ASP A 34 -13.51 4.74 6.20
C ASP A 34 -12.31 5.06 5.31
N MET A 35 -11.39 5.92 5.78
CA MET A 35 -10.14 6.22 5.08
C MET A 35 -9.25 4.98 4.91
N LEU A 36 -9.05 4.20 5.97
CA LEU A 36 -8.26 2.98 5.92
C LEU A 36 -8.87 1.97 4.96
N TYR A 37 -10.20 1.79 5.01
CA TYR A 37 -10.91 0.89 4.13
C TYR A 37 -10.83 1.31 2.65
N ASP A 38 -10.91 2.62 2.35
CA ASP A 38 -10.70 3.15 0.99
C ASP A 38 -9.32 2.71 0.45
N ILE A 39 -8.26 2.92 1.24
CA ILE A 39 -6.89 2.54 0.87
C ILE A 39 -6.77 1.02 0.72
N ILE A 40 -7.24 0.23 1.69
CA ILE A 40 -7.22 -1.24 1.66
C ILE A 40 -7.90 -1.76 0.39
N SER A 41 -9.07 -1.21 0.04
CA SER A 41 -9.83 -1.64 -1.14
C SER A 41 -9.08 -1.39 -2.45
N ILE A 42 -8.37 -0.27 -2.56
CA ILE A 42 -7.54 0.06 -3.73
C ILE A 42 -6.41 -0.96 -3.87
N PHE A 43 -5.69 -1.25 -2.78
CA PHE A 43 -4.57 -2.20 -2.81
C PHE A 43 -5.03 -3.64 -3.07
N HIS A 44 -6.17 -4.06 -2.51
CA HIS A 44 -6.74 -5.36 -2.84
C HIS A 44 -7.07 -5.51 -4.32
N GLN A 45 -7.60 -4.47 -4.96
CA GLN A 45 -7.88 -4.51 -6.38
C GLN A 45 -6.60 -4.70 -7.21
N GLU A 46 -5.54 -3.96 -6.88
CA GLU A 46 -4.24 -4.12 -7.56
C GLU A 46 -3.62 -5.49 -7.34
N VAL A 47 -3.59 -5.97 -6.10
CA VAL A 47 -3.09 -7.31 -5.76
C VAL A 47 -3.89 -8.39 -6.49
N ALA A 48 -5.20 -8.21 -6.64
CA ALA A 48 -6.04 -9.12 -7.40
C ALA A 48 -5.71 -9.12 -8.90
N GLU A 49 -5.37 -7.96 -9.49
CA GLU A 49 -4.89 -7.91 -10.88
C GLU A 49 -3.51 -8.55 -11.03
N LEU A 50 -2.58 -8.28 -10.13
CA LEU A 50 -1.24 -8.86 -10.16
C LEU A 50 -1.26 -10.39 -10.00
N ASN A 51 -2.13 -10.93 -9.16
CA ASN A 51 -2.29 -12.38 -9.00
C ASN A 51 -2.92 -13.08 -10.21
N LYS A 52 -3.42 -12.34 -11.22
CA LYS A 52 -3.87 -12.94 -12.49
C LYS A 52 -2.71 -13.20 -13.45
N LEU A 53 -1.53 -12.62 -13.19
CA LEU A 53 -0.32 -12.90 -13.95
C LEU A 53 0.17 -14.32 -13.66
N ASP A 54 0.92 -14.91 -14.59
CA ASP A 54 1.58 -16.19 -14.34
C ASP A 54 2.67 -15.99 -13.28
N VAL A 55 2.80 -16.92 -12.34
CA VAL A 55 3.88 -16.92 -11.33
C VAL A 55 5.26 -16.91 -12.01
N MET A 56 5.37 -17.52 -13.20
CA MET A 56 6.61 -17.48 -13.99
C MET A 56 6.95 -16.07 -14.48
N ASP A 57 5.96 -15.18 -14.59
CA ASP A 57 6.12 -13.80 -15.01
C ASP A 57 6.39 -12.85 -13.83
N HIS A 58 6.35 -13.32 -12.58
CA HIS A 58 6.56 -12.45 -11.41
C HIS A 58 7.97 -11.85 -11.30
N HIS A 59 8.91 -12.33 -12.10
CA HIS A 59 10.28 -11.80 -12.20
C HIS A 59 10.35 -10.51 -13.03
N TYR A 60 9.32 -10.22 -13.83
CA TYR A 60 9.27 -9.00 -14.65
C TYR A 60 9.06 -7.76 -13.78
N PRO A 61 9.45 -6.58 -14.29
CA PRO A 61 9.18 -5.31 -13.62
C PRO A 61 7.69 -5.13 -13.35
N TYR A 62 7.36 -4.64 -12.16
CA TYR A 62 6.00 -4.22 -11.85
C TYR A 62 5.57 -3.05 -12.73
N GLU A 63 4.32 -3.06 -13.16
CA GLU A 63 3.63 -1.95 -13.82
C GLU A 63 2.26 -1.74 -13.18
N VAL A 64 1.86 -0.49 -13.01
CA VAL A 64 0.56 -0.15 -12.39
C VAL A 64 -0.60 -0.56 -13.31
N ILE A 65 -1.45 -1.46 -12.83
CA ILE A 65 -2.57 -2.00 -13.61
C ILE A 65 -3.85 -1.20 -13.37
N THR A 66 -4.18 -0.93 -12.10
CA THR A 66 -5.44 -0.27 -11.73
C THR A 66 -5.32 1.25 -11.67
N GLU A 67 -6.41 1.95 -12.02
CA GLU A 67 -6.48 3.41 -11.91
C GLU A 67 -6.46 3.88 -10.45
N GLY A 68 -6.95 3.06 -9.52
CA GLY A 68 -6.97 3.39 -8.09
C GLY A 68 -5.56 3.64 -7.56
N ILE A 69 -4.60 2.77 -7.90
CA ILE A 69 -3.20 2.92 -7.49
C ILE A 69 -2.57 4.20 -8.06
N ARG A 70 -2.93 4.62 -9.27
CA ARG A 70 -2.42 5.87 -9.86
C ARG A 70 -2.77 7.11 -9.05
N ARG A 71 -3.79 7.03 -8.19
CA ARG A 71 -4.30 8.15 -7.38
C ARG A 71 -4.19 7.92 -5.87
N VAL A 72 -3.53 6.84 -5.44
CA VAL A 72 -3.49 6.44 -4.02
C VAL A 72 -2.47 7.24 -3.20
N VAL A 73 -1.42 7.78 -3.85
CA VAL A 73 -0.31 8.49 -3.15
C VAL A 73 -0.81 9.59 -2.21
N PRO A 74 -1.69 10.54 -2.62
CA PRO A 74 -2.18 11.56 -1.70
C PRO A 74 -2.95 11.00 -0.50
N ARG A 75 -3.60 9.83 -0.63
CA ARG A 75 -4.29 9.16 0.49
C ARG A 75 -3.30 8.57 1.48
N LEU A 76 -2.21 8.00 0.98
CA LEU A 76 -1.11 7.47 1.80
C LEU A 76 -0.38 8.58 2.55
N GLU A 77 -0.11 9.71 1.89
CA GLU A 77 0.47 10.90 2.53
C GLU A 77 -0.47 11.45 3.61
N GLN A 78 -1.77 11.55 3.32
CA GLN A 78 -2.76 11.97 4.31
C GLN A 78 -2.81 11.01 5.52
N LEU A 79 -2.68 9.70 5.30
CA LEU A 79 -2.63 8.72 6.38
C LEU A 79 -1.36 8.88 7.22
N ASP A 80 -0.21 9.16 6.61
CA ASP A 80 1.04 9.41 7.33
C ASP A 80 0.97 10.66 8.21
N ASP A 81 0.39 11.74 7.70
CA ASP A 81 0.17 12.98 8.45
C ASP A 81 -0.72 12.77 9.68
N GLN A 82 -1.68 11.84 9.58
CA GLN A 82 -2.65 11.54 10.64
C GLN A 82 -2.30 10.30 11.46
N ARG A 83 -1.12 9.69 11.25
CA ARG A 83 -0.78 8.37 11.80
C ARG A 83 -0.89 8.30 13.33
N ASP A 84 -0.54 9.36 14.06
CA ASP A 84 -0.57 9.37 15.53
C ASP A 84 -2.01 9.38 16.08
N GLU A 85 -2.98 9.84 15.29
CA GLU A 85 -4.41 9.82 15.64
C GLU A 85 -5.10 8.53 15.18
N VAL A 86 -4.64 7.97 14.05
CA VAL A 86 -5.21 6.78 13.42
C VAL A 86 -4.69 5.49 14.08
N LEU A 87 -3.36 5.40 14.28
CA LEU A 87 -2.67 4.22 14.79
C LEU A 87 -2.51 4.33 16.32
N GLN A 88 -3.09 3.38 17.05
CA GLN A 88 -3.12 3.45 18.52
C GLN A 88 -2.07 2.55 19.17
N ARG A 89 -1.67 1.45 18.52
CA ARG A 89 -0.63 0.55 19.05
C ARG A 89 0.76 0.96 18.58
N THR A 90 1.71 0.94 19.51
CA THR A 90 3.12 1.29 19.25
C THR A 90 3.77 0.39 18.19
N GLN A 91 3.39 -0.90 18.13
CA GLN A 91 3.91 -1.83 17.15
C GLN A 91 3.52 -1.42 15.73
N THR A 92 2.21 -1.25 15.49
CA THR A 92 1.64 -0.81 14.22
C THR A 92 2.25 0.51 13.75
N LEU A 93 2.43 1.48 14.65
CA LEU A 93 3.06 2.76 14.33
C LEU A 93 4.55 2.63 13.94
N THR A 94 5.27 1.70 14.57
CA THR A 94 6.69 1.46 14.26
C THR A 94 6.83 0.84 12.88
N ASP A 95 6.07 -0.22 12.60
CA ASP A 95 6.12 -0.96 11.34
C ASP A 95 5.58 -0.11 10.16
N PHE A 96 4.63 0.79 10.45
CA PHE A 96 4.02 1.66 9.43
C PHE A 96 5.01 2.52 8.67
N ARG A 97 5.96 3.16 9.35
CA ARG A 97 6.90 4.05 8.65
C ARG A 97 7.80 3.30 7.69
N ASP A 98 8.24 2.10 8.07
CA ASP A 98 9.15 1.30 7.25
C ASP A 98 8.42 0.76 6.01
N ILE A 99 7.24 0.18 6.21
CA ILE A 99 6.43 -0.39 5.12
C ILE A 99 5.90 0.71 4.20
N LEU A 100 5.40 1.82 4.76
CA LEU A 100 4.91 2.94 3.95
C LEU A 100 6.01 3.53 3.09
N SER A 101 7.21 3.75 3.64
CA SER A 101 8.34 4.28 2.88
C SER A 101 8.74 3.35 1.73
N SER A 102 8.68 2.03 1.94
CA SER A 102 8.94 1.03 0.89
C SER A 102 7.91 1.15 -0.25
N VAL A 103 6.62 1.17 0.10
CA VAL A 103 5.52 1.26 -0.88
C VAL A 103 5.53 2.59 -1.64
N LEU A 104 5.73 3.71 -0.97
CA LEU A 104 5.86 5.01 -1.64
C LEU A 104 7.04 5.04 -2.61
N GLY A 105 8.17 4.41 -2.26
CA GLY A 105 9.32 4.26 -3.15
C GLY A 105 8.98 3.49 -4.44
N ILE A 106 8.18 2.42 -4.34
CA ILE A 106 7.67 1.66 -5.49
C ILE A 106 6.75 2.54 -6.35
N LEU A 107 5.78 3.20 -5.73
CA LEU A 107 4.79 4.02 -6.44
C LEU A 107 5.44 5.21 -7.14
N GLU A 108 6.38 5.89 -6.49
CA GLU A 108 7.12 6.99 -7.11
C GLU A 108 7.94 6.54 -8.32
N ALA A 109 8.60 5.38 -8.24
CA ALA A 109 9.36 4.82 -9.36
C ALA A 109 8.43 4.54 -10.56
N GLN A 110 7.21 4.11 -10.33
CA GLN A 110 6.24 3.82 -11.40
C GLN A 110 5.58 5.08 -11.96
N LEU A 111 5.16 6.00 -11.09
CA LEU A 111 4.42 7.19 -11.48
C LEU A 111 5.29 8.29 -12.09
N ARG A 112 6.60 8.29 -11.84
CA ARG A 112 7.56 9.17 -12.55
C ARG A 112 7.85 8.72 -13.99
N THR A 113 7.47 7.49 -14.35
CA THR A 113 7.78 6.89 -15.65
C THR A 113 6.66 7.08 -16.68
N VAL A 114 5.54 7.72 -16.30
CA VAL A 114 4.38 8.02 -17.15
C VAL A 114 4.37 9.50 -17.55
#